data_AF-A0A1I1EUS5-F1
#
_entry.id   AF-A0A1I1EUS5-F1
#
_cell.length_a   1.000
_cell.length_b   1.000
_cell.length_c   1.000
_cell.angle_alpha   90.00
_cell.angle_beta   90.00
_cell.angle_gamma   90.00
#
_symmetry.space_group_name_H-M   'P 1'
#
loop_
_entity.id
_entity.type
_entity.pdbx_description
1 polymer ?
#
loop_
_entity_poly.entity_id
_entity_poly.type
_entity_poly.pdbx_seq_one_letter_code
_entity_poly.pdbx_strand_id
1 'polypeptide(L)'
;MASIEGAVSDVQLINKEFDGKTTTSGLFKLQTHNPSDYWEIKISPEQVQSGVLNELKKFETDPNNPWSARPVLINVGKKESVFNGQKFFSFVLHSIATQKQK
;
A
#
# COMPACT_ATOMS: atom_id res chain seq x y z
N MET A 1 -11.88 0.46 -9.52
CA MET A 1 -11.40 -0.02 -8.21
C MET A 1 -11.46 -1.54 -8.24
N ALA A 2 -10.45 -2.21 -7.68
CA ALA A 2 -10.40 -3.67 -7.61
C ALA A 2 -10.05 -4.09 -6.17
N SER A 3 -10.72 -5.12 -5.67
CA SER A 3 -10.38 -5.77 -4.39
C SER A 3 -9.39 -6.88 -4.67
N ILE A 4 -8.27 -6.88 -3.96
CA ILE A 4 -7.16 -7.82 -4.17
C ILE A 4 -6.78 -8.38 -2.82
N GLU A 5 -6.69 -9.69 -2.75
CA GLU A 5 -6.15 -10.42 -1.61
C GLU A 5 -4.66 -10.64 -1.81
N GLY A 6 -3.88 -10.41 -0.75
CA GLY A 6 -2.45 -10.67 -0.77
C GLY A 6 -1.82 -10.48 0.60
N ALA A 7 -0.54 -10.82 0.70
CA ALA A 7 0.25 -10.58 1.90
C ALA A 7 0.91 -9.19 1.82
N VAL A 8 0.86 -8.44 2.92
CA VAL A 8 1.53 -7.14 3.03
C VAL A 8 2.97 -7.36 3.47
N SER A 9 3.90 -6.67 2.83
CA SER A 9 5.30 -6.61 3.23
C SER A 9 5.89 -5.24 2.94
N ASP A 10 7.01 -4.93 3.59
CA ASP A 10 7.82 -3.75 3.31
C ASP A 10 7.02 -2.44 3.46
N VAL A 11 6.37 -2.26 4.61
CA VAL A 11 5.55 -1.06 4.89
C VAL A 11 6.45 0.10 5.26
N GLN A 12 6.55 1.07 4.36
CA GLN A 12 7.46 2.21 4.47
C GLN A 12 6.73 3.55 4.51
N LEU A 13 7.33 4.51 5.21
CA LEU A 13 6.97 5.92 5.13
C LEU A 13 7.88 6.61 4.11
N ILE A 14 7.29 7.39 3.22
CA ILE A 14 7.99 8.18 2.20
C ILE A 14 7.72 9.65 2.47
N ASN A 15 8.77 10.37 2.84
CA ASN A 15 8.73 11.82 2.98
C ASN A 15 9.07 12.47 1.64
N LYS A 16 8.22 13.39 1.19
CA LYS A 16 8.49 14.25 0.04
C LYS A 16 8.51 15.69 0.51
N GLU A 17 9.64 16.35 0.28
CA GLU A 17 9.75 17.79 0.49
C GLU A 17 9.40 18.51 -0.81
N PHE A 18 8.45 19.44 -0.71
CA PHE A 18 8.11 20.35 -1.81
C PHE A 18 7.92 21.74 -1.24
N ASP A 19 8.71 22.70 -1.72
CA ASP A 19 8.62 24.12 -1.35
C ASP A 19 8.60 24.37 0.18
N GLY A 20 9.52 23.71 0.91
CA GLY A 20 9.66 23.84 2.37
C GLY A 20 8.58 23.13 3.19
N LYS A 21 7.65 22.39 2.57
CA LYS A 21 6.66 21.55 3.26
C LYS A 21 6.99 20.06 3.08
N THR A 22 7.15 19.35 4.20
CA THR A 22 7.31 17.90 4.20
C THR A 22 5.94 17.24 4.19
N THR A 23 5.64 16.50 3.11
CA THR A 23 4.45 15.65 3.01
C THR A 23 4.85 14.20 3.20
N THR A 24 4.30 13.56 4.23
CA THR A 24 4.55 12.13 4.50
C THR A 24 3.47 11.28 3.87
N SER A 25 3.87 10.40 2.96
CA SER A 25 3.03 9.36 2.36
C SER A 25 3.52 7.97 2.78
N GLY A 26 2.79 6.91 2.41
CA GLY A 26 3.21 5.54 2.68
C GLY A 26 3.32 4.72 1.40
N LEU A 27 4.04 3.61 1.50
CA LEU A 27 4.15 2.60 0.46
C LEU A 27 4.18 1.23 1.14
N PHE A 28 3.62 0.22 0.49
CA PHE A 28 3.87 -1.18 0.84
C PHE A 28 3.86 -2.04 -0.40
N LYS A 29 4.43 -3.24 -0.27
CA LYS A 29 4.36 -4.30 -1.29
C LYS A 29 3.22 -5.24 -0.94
N LEU A 30 2.34 -5.46 -1.92
CA LEU A 30 1.34 -6.52 -1.85
C LEU A 30 1.85 -7.71 -2.66
N GLN A 31 2.20 -8.79 -1.97
CA GLN A 31 2.52 -10.06 -2.60
C GLN A 31 1.23 -10.80 -2.92
N THR A 32 1.05 -11.14 -4.19
CA THR A 32 -0.12 -11.91 -4.65
C THR A 32 0.23 -13.41 -4.68
N HIS A 33 -0.56 -14.23 -5.38
CA HIS A 33 -0.38 -15.69 -5.43
C HIS A 33 1.01 -16.15 -5.88
N ASN A 34 1.75 -15.33 -6.62
CA ASN A 34 3.11 -15.63 -7.03
C ASN A 34 4.10 -14.81 -6.16
N PRO A 35 4.98 -15.44 -5.36
CA PRO A 35 5.86 -14.72 -4.43
C PRO A 35 6.87 -13.79 -5.10
N SER A 36 7.18 -14.03 -6.37
CA SER A 36 8.05 -13.15 -7.17
C SER A 36 7.33 -11.90 -7.70
N ASP A 37 5.99 -11.91 -7.71
CA ASP A 37 5.18 -10.81 -8.24
C ASP A 37 4.55 -10.02 -7.08
N TYR A 38 5.07 -8.81 -6.87
CA TYR A 38 4.52 -7.87 -5.90
C TYR A 38 4.02 -6.59 -6.59
N TRP A 39 2.97 -6.00 -6.02
CA TRP A 39 2.47 -4.71 -6.46
C TRP A 39 2.86 -3.66 -5.44
N GLU A 40 3.44 -2.56 -5.90
CA GLU A 40 3.72 -1.41 -5.06
C GLU A 40 2.46 -0.56 -4.93
N ILE A 41 1.92 -0.52 -3.73
CA ILE A 41 0.69 0.21 -3.41
C ILE A 41 1.06 1.47 -2.63
N LYS A 42 0.67 2.62 -3.17
CA LYS A 42 0.87 3.92 -2.53
C LYS A 42 -0.26 4.23 -1.56
N ILE A 43 0.08 4.75 -0.40
CA ILE A 43 -0.84 5.24 0.63
C ILE A 43 -0.79 6.76 0.62
N SER A 44 -1.96 7.41 0.55
CA SER A 44 -2.02 8.86 0.51
C SER A 44 -1.60 9.49 1.85
N PRO A 45 -1.11 10.74 1.88
CA PRO A 45 -0.76 11.41 3.13
C PRO A 45 -1.89 11.47 4.15
N GLU A 46 -3.13 11.69 3.68
CA GLU A 46 -4.32 11.74 4.51
C GLU A 46 -4.59 10.37 5.17
N GLN A 47 -4.35 9.28 4.45
CA GLN A 47 -4.49 7.92 4.97
C GLN A 47 -3.37 7.57 5.98
N VAL A 48 -2.16 8.08 5.77
CA VAL A 48 -1.09 7.94 6.77
C VAL A 48 -1.48 8.67 8.05
N GLN A 49 -1.97 9.91 7.94
CA GLN A 49 -2.42 10.70 9.09
C GLN A 49 -3.61 10.08 9.81
N SER A 50 -4.52 9.41 9.09
CA SER A 50 -5.65 8.70 9.70
C SER A 50 -5.27 7.37 10.37
N GLY A 51 -4.01 6.94 10.28
CA GLY A 51 -3.49 5.75 10.95
C GLY A 51 -3.61 4.45 10.13
N VAL A 52 -3.99 4.52 8.85
CA VAL A 52 -4.10 3.34 7.96
C VAL A 52 -2.77 2.58 7.88
N LEU A 53 -1.65 3.30 7.92
CA LEU A 53 -0.32 2.67 7.92
C LEU A 53 -0.07 1.82 9.17
N ASN A 54 -0.56 2.26 10.34
CA ASN A 54 -0.47 1.47 11.57
C ASN A 54 -1.39 0.24 11.53
N GLU A 55 -2.53 0.32 10.83
CA GLU A 55 -3.38 -0.84 10.58
C GLU A 55 -2.71 -1.84 9.66
N LEU A 56 -2.09 -1.39 8.56
CA LEU A 56 -1.35 -2.25 7.62
C LEU A 56 -0.18 -2.97 8.28
N LYS A 57 0.55 -2.30 9.17
CA LYS A 57 1.66 -2.90 9.93
C LYS A 57 1.25 -4.13 10.74
N LYS A 58 -0.02 -4.26 11.12
CA LYS A 58 -0.53 -5.46 11.83
C LYS A 58 -0.63 -6.70 10.92
N PHE A 59 -0.66 -6.48 9.61
CA PHE A 59 -0.71 -7.51 8.57
C PHE A 59 0.64 -7.66 7.85
N GLU A 60 1.65 -6.91 8.27
CA GLU A 60 2.99 -6.99 7.68
C GLU A 60 3.61 -8.35 7.99
N THR A 61 4.08 -9.00 6.93
CA THR A 61 4.79 -10.27 7.00
C THR A 61 6.17 -10.03 7.59
N ASP A 62 6.52 -10.79 8.63
CA ASP A 62 7.85 -10.75 9.22
C ASP A 62 8.87 -11.21 8.18
N PRO A 63 9.88 -10.38 7.84
CA PRO A 63 10.91 -10.75 6.87
C PRO A 63 11.73 -11.97 7.32
N ASN A 64 11.83 -12.25 8.62
CA ASN A 64 12.54 -13.41 9.16
C ASN A 64 11.67 -14.67 9.25
N ASN A 65 10.35 -14.52 9.09
CA ASN A 65 9.41 -15.64 9.15
C ASN A 65 8.35 -15.51 8.04
N PRO A 66 8.62 -16.01 6.83
CA PRO A 66 7.69 -15.97 5.69
C PRO A 66 6.33 -16.65 5.98
N TRP A 67 6.27 -17.58 6.94
CA TRP A 67 5.03 -18.24 7.35
C TRP A 67 4.11 -17.35 8.19
N SER A 68 4.60 -16.18 8.62
CA SER A 68 3.79 -15.17 9.31
C SER A 68 2.87 -14.38 8.37
N ALA A 69 2.98 -14.60 7.05
CA ALA A 69 2.17 -13.93 6.05
C ALA A 69 0.67 -14.12 6.32
N ARG A 70 -0.05 -13.01 6.47
CA ARG A 70 -1.51 -13.00 6.65
C ARG A 70 -2.14 -12.38 5.42
N PRO A 71 -3.00 -13.11 4.69
CA PRO A 71 -3.73 -12.53 3.58
C PRO A 71 -4.63 -11.40 4.11
N VAL A 72 -4.57 -10.26 3.45
CA VAL A 72 -5.47 -9.14 3.69
C VAL A 72 -6.13 -8.75 2.38
N LEU A 73 -7.44 -8.51 2.46
CA LEU A 73 -8.19 -7.99 1.33
C LEU A 73 -8.06 -6.46 1.32
N ILE A 74 -7.50 -5.92 0.25
CA ILE A 74 -7.34 -4.48 0.06
C ILE A 74 -8.06 -3.99 -1.18
N ASN A 75 -8.64 -2.81 -1.10
CA ASN A 75 -9.25 -2.13 -2.23
C ASN A 75 -8.23 -1.18 -2.83
N VAL A 76 -7.83 -1.43 -4.08
CA VAL A 76 -6.85 -0.62 -4.80
C VAL A 76 -7.49 0.08 -6.00
N GLY A 77 -7.05 1.32 -6.21
CA GLY A 77 -7.32 2.11 -7.40
C GLY A 77 -6.09 2.13 -8.31
N LYS A 78 -6.32 2.36 -9.61
CA LYS A 78 -5.26 2.71 -10.55
C LYS A 78 -5.26 4.22 -10.73
N LYS A 79 -4.10 4.85 -10.54
CA LYS A 79 -3.88 6.26 -10.82
C LYS A 79 -2.93 6.39 -12.02
N GLU A 80 -3.44 7.00 -13.09
CA GLU A 80 -2.61 7.45 -14.21
C GLU A 80 -1.91 8.75 -13.83
N SER A 81 -0.64 8.88 -14.17
CA SER A 81 0.15 10.10 -13.98
C SER A 81 0.97 10.34 -15.23
N VAL A 82 1.04 11.59 -15.67
CA VAL A 82 1.83 11.96 -16.84
C VAL A 82 3.11 12.62 -16.37
N PHE A 83 4.25 12.09 -16.78
CA PHE A 83 5.57 12.68 -16.52
C PHE A 83 6.34 12.73 -17.84
N ASN A 84 6.78 13.92 -18.24
CA ASN A 84 7.47 14.17 -19.52
C ASN A 84 6.73 13.59 -20.75
N GLY A 85 5.39 13.65 -20.76
CA GLY A 85 4.56 13.13 -21.85
C GLY A 85 4.36 11.61 -21.87
N GLN A 86 5.04 10.85 -20.99
CA GLN A 86 4.78 9.42 -20.79
C GLN A 86 3.73 9.19 -19.70
N LYS A 87 2.84 8.23 -19.95
CA LYS A 87 1.80 7.79 -19.00
C LYS A 87 2.37 6.70 -18.10
N PHE A 88 2.33 6.95 -16.80
CA PHE A 88 2.69 6.00 -15.76
C PHE A 88 1.43 5.57 -15.01
N PHE A 89 1.34 4.29 -14.71
CA PHE A 89 0.28 3.75 -13.86
C PHE A 89 0.86 3.43 -12.49
N SER A 90 0.15 3.82 -11.45
CA SER A 90 0.47 3.41 -10.07
C SER A 90 -0.76 2.92 -9.36
N PHE A 91 -0.58 1.99 -8.44
CA PHE A 91 -1.64 1.52 -7.59
C PHE A 91 -1.71 2.36 -6.32
N VAL A 92 -2.93 2.71 -5.93
CA VAL A 92 -3.20 3.53 -4.74
C VAL A 92 -4.18 2.79 -3.85
N LEU A 93 -3.90 2.75 -2.56
CA LEU A 93 -4.80 2.19 -1.57
C LEU A 93 -6.05 3.07 -1.45
N HIS A 94 -7.23 2.49 -1.60
CA HIS A 94 -8.49 3.15 -1.25
C HIS A 94 -8.91 2.83 0.17
N SER A 95 -8.92 1.54 0.51
CA SER A 95 -9.25 1.06 1.85
C SER A 95 -8.72 -0.34 2.10
N ILE A 96 -8.51 -0.67 3.36
CA ILE A 96 -8.34 -2.05 3.81
C ILE A 96 -9.74 -2.61 4.01
N ALA A 97 -10.09 -3.70 3.34
CA ALA A 97 -11.33 -4.42 3.64
C ALA A 97 -11.12 -5.19 4.95
N THR A 98 -11.05 -4.45 6.06
CA THR A 98 -11.18 -5.04 7.38
C THR A 98 -12.53 -5.74 7.41
N GLN A 99 -12.55 -7.02 7.81
CA GLN A 99 -13.78 -7.74 8.10
C GLN A 99 -14.54 -6.99 9.20
N LYS A 100 -15.34 -6.00 8.82
CA LYS A 100 -16.56 -5.62 9.54
C LYS A 100 -17.72 -6.27 8.81
N GLN A 101 -17.74 -7.61 8.80
CA GLN A 101 -19.04 -8.25 8.89
C GLN A 101 -19.47 -8.07 10.35
N LYS A 102 -20.41 -7.15 10.51
CA LYS A 102 -21.19 -6.92 11.72
C LYS A 102 -21.91 -8.19 12.12
#